data_AF-A0A4Q3JSE7-F1
#
_entry.id   AF-A0A4Q3JSE7-F1
#
_cell.length_a   1.000
_cell.length_b   1.000
_cell.length_c   1.000
_cell.angle_alpha   90.00
_cell.angle_beta   90.00
_cell.angle_gamma   90.00
#
_symmetry.space_group_name_H-M   'P 1'
#
loop_
_entity.id
_entity.type
_entity.pdbx_description
1 polymer ?
#
loop_
_entity_poly.entity_id
_entity_poly.type
_entity_poly.pdbx_seq_one_letter_code
_entity_poly.pdbx_strand_id
1 'polypeptide(L)'
;ACKVRPGTTAATAEAWRQSFLDGPYRQSSLLSAGVLADTFETCCLWSQFAALHAALQGALATALDRHPGARGLLSCRFTHVYPDGPAPYYTFLVAGFSGDLLDVWAHLKASFSDVLRAHAVTITHHHAVGRVHRPWYDRERPDLFADALRGAKRALDPAGLLNPGVLLADEPGGGSTG
;
A
#
# COMPACT_ATOMS: atom_id res chain seq x y z
N ALA A 1 -8.42 -26.07 27.41
CA ALA A 1 -8.83 -26.56 26.06
C ALA A 1 -10.18 -25.95 25.70
N CYS A 2 -10.19 -24.95 24.81
CA CYS A 2 -11.42 -24.31 24.36
C CYS A 2 -12.06 -25.19 23.27
N LYS A 3 -13.20 -25.83 23.56
CA LYS A 3 -13.96 -26.61 22.58
C LYS A 3 -14.78 -25.65 21.72
N VAL A 4 -14.34 -25.41 20.50
CA VAL A 4 -15.11 -24.67 19.49
C VAL A 4 -16.17 -25.59 18.90
N ARG A 5 -17.44 -25.15 18.86
CA ARG A 5 -18.56 -25.95 18.33
C ARG A 5 -18.49 -26.02 16.78
N PRO A 6 -18.77 -27.16 16.13
CA PRO A 6 -18.42 -27.38 14.72
C PRO A 6 -19.29 -26.65 13.68
N GLY A 7 -20.35 -25.93 14.05
CA GLY A 7 -21.32 -25.34 13.11
C GLY A 7 -21.22 -23.83 12.90
N THR A 8 -20.62 -23.08 13.82
CA THR A 8 -20.64 -21.60 13.82
C THR A 8 -19.41 -21.02 13.10
N THR A 9 -18.30 -21.76 13.08
CA THR A 9 -17.03 -21.32 12.51
C THR A 9 -17.03 -21.28 10.98
N ALA A 10 -17.64 -22.26 10.32
CA ALA A 10 -17.68 -22.33 8.87
C ALA A 10 -18.51 -21.18 8.27
N ALA A 11 -19.69 -20.90 8.85
CA ALA A 11 -20.53 -19.77 8.43
C ALA A 11 -19.84 -18.41 8.70
N THR A 12 -19.11 -18.29 9.81
CA THR A 12 -18.36 -17.07 10.15
C THR A 12 -17.16 -16.88 9.21
N ALA A 13 -16.43 -17.96 8.90
CA ALA A 13 -15.31 -17.94 7.97
C ALA A 13 -15.77 -17.61 6.54
N GLU A 14 -16.92 -18.13 6.12
CA GLU A 14 -17.51 -17.81 4.82
C GLU A 14 -17.97 -16.34 4.77
N ALA A 15 -18.65 -15.84 5.81
CA ALA A 15 -19.03 -14.43 5.89
C ALA A 15 -17.80 -13.50 5.84
N TRP A 16 -16.74 -13.87 6.56
CA TRP A 16 -15.46 -13.16 6.51
C TRP A 16 -14.87 -13.21 5.10
N ARG A 17 -14.82 -14.38 4.45
CA ARG A 17 -14.35 -14.55 3.07
C ARG A 17 -15.12 -13.67 2.09
N GLN A 18 -16.45 -13.67 2.18
CA GLN A 18 -17.31 -12.87 1.31
C GLN A 18 -17.07 -11.36 1.47
N SER A 19 -16.76 -10.90 2.69
CA SER A 19 -16.44 -9.49 2.91
C SER A 19 -15.23 -9.00 2.09
N PHE A 20 -14.27 -9.87 1.75
CA PHE A 20 -13.15 -9.53 0.85
C PHE A 20 -13.58 -9.42 -0.60
N LEU A 21 -14.41 -10.35 -1.05
CA LEU A 21 -14.91 -10.37 -2.41
C LEU A 21 -15.77 -9.14 -2.68
N ASP A 22 -16.59 -8.76 -1.70
CA ASP A 22 -17.45 -7.59 -1.76
C ASP A 22 -16.68 -6.26 -1.69
N GLY A 23 -15.53 -6.25 -1.01
CA GLY A 23 -14.76 -5.04 -0.72
C GLY A 23 -14.53 -4.14 -1.96
N PRO A 24 -13.92 -4.64 -3.05
CA PRO A 24 -13.71 -3.88 -4.27
C PRO A 24 -15.00 -3.31 -4.88
N TYR A 25 -16.10 -4.07 -4.84
CA TYR A 25 -17.40 -3.61 -5.36
C TYR A 25 -18.02 -2.49 -4.53
N ARG A 26 -17.65 -2.38 -3.24
CA ARG A 26 -18.12 -1.30 -2.35
C ARG A 26 -17.29 -0.03 -2.47
N GLN A 27 -16.09 -0.08 -3.04
CA GLN A 27 -15.18 1.07 -3.09
C GLN A 27 -15.79 2.28 -3.81
N SER A 28 -16.37 2.07 -5.00
CA SER A 28 -17.02 3.16 -5.76
C SER A 28 -18.21 3.76 -5.00
N SER A 29 -18.99 2.95 -4.29
CA SER A 29 -20.11 3.41 -3.47
C SER A 29 -19.66 4.22 -2.26
N LEU A 30 -18.57 3.80 -1.61
CA LEU A 30 -17.94 4.53 -0.51
C LEU A 30 -17.41 5.88 -0.98
N LEU A 31 -16.67 5.90 -2.10
CA LEU A 31 -16.18 7.14 -2.71
C LEU A 31 -17.32 8.09 -3.08
N SER A 32 -18.40 7.56 -3.66
CA SER A 32 -19.61 8.35 -4.00
C SER A 32 -20.31 8.92 -2.76
N ALA A 33 -20.15 8.29 -1.60
CA ALA A 33 -20.64 8.77 -0.31
C ALA A 33 -19.65 9.70 0.42
N GLY A 34 -18.55 10.11 -0.23
CA GLY A 34 -17.52 10.96 0.38
C GLY A 34 -16.59 10.22 1.35
N VAL A 35 -16.54 8.90 1.26
CA VAL A 35 -15.63 8.05 2.04
C VAL A 35 -14.48 7.60 1.16
N LEU A 36 -13.29 8.10 1.45
CA LEU A 36 -12.05 7.67 0.85
C LEU A 36 -11.70 6.28 1.37
N ALA A 37 -11.61 5.31 0.47
CA ALA A 37 -11.33 3.93 0.80
C ALA A 37 -10.21 3.40 -0.10
N ASP A 38 -9.07 3.05 0.49
CA ASP A 38 -7.96 2.43 -0.23
C ASP A 38 -7.15 1.52 0.71
N THR A 39 -6.13 0.88 0.16
CA THR A 39 -5.34 -0.15 0.81
C THR A 39 -3.85 0.08 0.62
N PHE A 40 -3.05 -0.47 1.51
CA PHE A 40 -1.61 -0.61 1.33
C PHE A 40 -1.13 -1.83 2.12
N GLU A 41 0.07 -2.30 1.82
CA GLU A 41 0.58 -3.54 2.37
C GLU A 41 2.11 -3.52 2.37
N THR A 42 2.69 -4.34 3.23
CA THR A 42 4.15 -4.40 3.49
C THR A 42 4.48 -5.80 4.02
N CYS A 43 5.76 -6.09 4.24
CA CYS A 43 6.19 -7.20 5.09
C CYS A 43 7.22 -6.72 6.13
N CYS A 44 7.13 -7.27 7.34
CA CYS A 44 8.02 -6.93 8.44
C CYS A 44 8.39 -8.16 9.25
N LEU A 45 9.43 -8.10 10.09
CA LEU A 45 9.71 -9.16 11.05
C LEU A 45 8.67 -9.16 12.18
N TRP A 46 8.48 -10.31 12.84
CA TRP A 46 7.59 -10.42 14.01
C TRP A 46 7.94 -9.42 15.11
N SER A 47 9.24 -9.22 15.36
CA SER A 47 9.75 -8.30 16.38
C SER A 47 9.41 -6.83 16.08
N GLN A 48 9.17 -6.48 14.82
CA GLN A 48 8.86 -5.11 14.38
C GLN A 48 7.36 -4.82 14.35
N PHE A 49 6.52 -5.85 14.21
CA PHE A 49 5.10 -5.67 13.87
C PHE A 49 4.35 -4.76 14.85
N ALA A 50 4.49 -4.97 16.16
CA ALA A 50 3.74 -4.20 17.15
C ALA A 50 4.06 -2.68 17.07
N ALA A 51 5.35 -2.34 16.94
CA ALA A 51 5.80 -0.96 16.81
C ALA A 51 5.35 -0.35 15.47
N LEU A 52 5.47 -1.10 14.37
CA LEU A 52 5.02 -0.67 13.04
C LEU A 52 3.51 -0.39 13.03
N HIS A 53 2.71 -1.28 13.60
CA HIS A 53 1.25 -1.13 13.64
C HIS A 53 0.85 0.11 14.43
N ALA A 54 1.47 0.34 15.59
CA ALA A 54 1.21 1.54 16.39
C ALA A 54 1.62 2.83 15.65
N ALA A 55 2.75 2.83 14.95
CA ALA A 55 3.21 3.97 14.17
C ALA A 55 2.25 4.30 13.01
N LEU A 56 1.74 3.29 12.30
CA LEU A 56 0.76 3.50 11.22
C LEU A 56 -0.58 4.03 11.74
N GLN A 57 -1.05 3.56 12.89
CA GLN A 57 -2.24 4.12 13.56
C GLN A 57 -2.02 5.60 13.93
N GLY A 58 -0.84 5.92 14.49
CA GLY A 58 -0.47 7.30 14.84
C GLY A 58 -0.35 8.21 13.61
N ALA A 59 0.15 7.69 12.49
CA ALA A 59 0.23 8.42 11.23
C ALA A 59 -1.14 8.75 10.65
N LEU A 60 -2.11 7.83 10.75
CA LEU A 60 -3.50 8.14 10.39
C LEU A 60 -4.05 9.24 11.32
N ALA A 61 -3.91 9.09 12.64
CA ALA A 61 -4.40 10.10 13.59
C ALA A 61 -3.84 11.50 13.30
N THR A 62 -2.52 11.59 13.10
CA THR A 62 -1.84 12.85 12.76
C THR A 62 -2.33 13.45 11.43
N ALA A 63 -2.60 12.61 10.43
CA ALA A 63 -3.16 13.08 9.16
C ALA A 63 -4.59 13.61 9.34
N LEU A 64 -5.41 12.98 10.18
CA LEU A 64 -6.78 13.42 10.48
C LEU A 64 -6.81 14.76 11.22
N ASP A 65 -5.87 15.02 12.12
CA ASP A 65 -5.81 16.27 12.91
C ASP A 65 -5.68 17.52 12.03
N ARG A 66 -5.16 17.38 10.81
CA ARG A 66 -5.06 18.47 9.82
C ARG A 66 -6.40 18.85 9.18
N HIS A 67 -7.42 18.01 9.34
CA HIS A 67 -8.73 18.17 8.72
C HIS A 67 -9.83 18.14 9.78
N PRO A 68 -10.23 19.32 10.33
CA PRO A 68 -11.31 19.40 11.30
C PRO A 68 -12.59 18.73 10.79
N GLY A 69 -13.13 17.79 11.57
CA GLY A 69 -14.32 17.00 11.20
C GLY A 69 -14.02 15.67 10.53
N ALA A 70 -12.77 15.43 10.10
CA ALA A 70 -12.39 14.16 9.51
C ALA A 70 -12.41 13.03 10.54
N ARG A 71 -12.75 11.83 10.07
CA ARG A 71 -12.78 10.59 10.85
C ARG A 71 -12.22 9.48 9.99
N GLY A 72 -11.34 8.67 10.58
CA GLY A 72 -10.70 7.57 9.87
C GLY A 72 -10.64 6.29 10.68
N LEU A 73 -10.57 5.17 9.95
CA LEU A 73 -10.32 3.84 10.45
C LEU A 73 -9.15 3.24 9.67
N LEU A 74 -8.18 2.66 10.39
CA LEU A 74 -7.14 1.82 9.81
C LEU A 74 -7.32 0.39 10.31
N SER A 75 -7.85 -0.48 9.44
CA SER A 75 -7.98 -1.90 9.72
C SER A 75 -6.74 -2.65 9.21
N CYS A 76 -6.34 -3.70 9.91
CA CYS A 76 -5.19 -4.53 9.57
C CYS A 76 -5.57 -6.02 9.56
N ARG A 77 -5.07 -6.75 8.56
CA ARG A 77 -5.12 -8.21 8.51
C ARG A 77 -3.80 -8.76 8.04
N PHE A 78 -3.48 -10.01 8.38
CA PHE A 78 -2.36 -10.71 7.76
C PHE A 78 -2.89 -11.52 6.59
N THR A 79 -2.41 -11.18 5.39
CA THR A 79 -2.77 -11.93 4.18
C THR A 79 -1.85 -13.13 3.99
N HIS A 80 -0.60 -12.98 4.41
CA HIS A 80 0.42 -14.02 4.40
C HIS A 80 1.18 -13.99 5.71
N VAL A 81 1.70 -15.16 6.08
CA VAL A 81 2.51 -15.35 7.28
C VAL A 81 3.70 -16.22 6.90
N TYR A 82 4.88 -15.77 7.27
CA TYR A 82 6.16 -16.47 7.07
C TYR A 82 6.78 -16.79 8.44
N PRO A 83 7.78 -17.69 8.50
CA PRO A 83 8.49 -17.98 9.74
C PRO A 83 9.01 -16.72 10.44
N ASP A 84 9.58 -15.79 9.67
CA ASP A 84 10.24 -14.59 10.20
C ASP A 84 9.29 -13.40 10.43
N GLY A 85 8.09 -13.41 9.83
CA GLY A 85 7.15 -12.31 9.99
C GLY A 85 5.90 -12.33 9.11
N PRO A 86 4.96 -11.40 9.33
CA PRO A 86 3.73 -11.30 8.56
C PRO A 86 3.87 -10.38 7.34
N ALA A 87 2.94 -10.54 6.39
CA ALA A 87 2.60 -9.52 5.40
C ALA A 87 1.30 -8.80 5.82
N PRO A 88 1.39 -7.73 6.64
CA PRO A 88 0.22 -6.97 7.04
C PRO A 88 -0.36 -6.18 5.87
N TYR A 89 -1.67 -6.27 5.76
CA TYR A 89 -2.48 -5.60 4.76
C TYR A 89 -3.44 -4.65 5.47
N TYR A 90 -3.34 -3.39 5.10
CA TYR A 90 -4.10 -2.31 5.68
C TYR A 90 -5.19 -1.84 4.73
N THR A 91 -6.38 -1.64 5.27
CA THR A 91 -7.45 -0.89 4.60
C THR A 91 -7.73 0.34 5.44
N PHE A 92 -7.60 1.51 4.83
CA PHE A 92 -7.96 2.78 5.45
C PHE A 92 -9.25 3.31 4.84
N LEU A 93 -10.16 3.72 5.72
CA LEU A 93 -11.43 4.34 5.39
C LEU A 93 -11.46 5.70 6.07
N VAL A 94 -11.68 6.77 5.31
CA VAL A 94 -11.65 8.11 5.89
C VAL A 94 -12.69 9.01 5.24
N ALA A 95 -13.40 9.78 6.06
CA ALA A 95 -14.50 10.63 5.64
C ALA A 95 -14.45 11.99 6.36
N GLY A 96 -15.27 12.94 5.91
CA GLY A 96 -15.43 14.23 6.59
C GLY A 96 -14.28 15.21 6.39
N PHE A 97 -13.49 15.04 5.33
CA PHE A 97 -12.45 16.00 4.97
C PHE A 97 -13.00 17.20 4.22
N SER A 98 -12.29 18.32 4.33
CA SER A 98 -12.36 19.44 3.40
C SER A 98 -11.21 19.35 2.39
N GLY A 99 -11.47 19.76 1.14
CA GLY A 99 -10.46 19.84 0.07
C GLY A 99 -10.60 18.77 -1.02
N ASP A 100 -9.57 18.67 -1.86
CA ASP A 100 -9.50 17.70 -2.95
C ASP A 100 -9.21 16.29 -2.39
N LEU A 101 -10.04 15.31 -2.73
CA LEU A 101 -9.90 13.92 -2.29
C LEU A 101 -8.60 13.29 -2.80
N LEU A 102 -8.10 13.68 -3.97
CA LEU A 102 -6.84 13.17 -4.50
C LEU A 102 -5.64 13.66 -3.68
N ASP A 103 -5.66 14.92 -3.25
CA ASP A 103 -4.60 15.48 -2.39
C ASP A 103 -4.61 14.82 -1.02
N VAL A 104 -5.81 14.61 -0.44
CA VAL A 104 -5.98 13.89 0.83
C VAL A 104 -5.47 12.45 0.71
N TRP A 105 -5.84 11.75 -0.36
CA TRP A 105 -5.34 10.39 -0.64
C TRP A 105 -3.82 10.36 -0.78
N ALA A 106 -3.25 11.25 -1.59
CA ALA A 106 -1.82 11.31 -1.83
C ALA A 106 -1.04 11.59 -0.54
N HIS A 107 -1.54 12.50 0.30
CA HIS A 107 -0.96 12.80 1.60
C HIS A 107 -0.98 11.59 2.54
N LEU A 108 -2.12 10.90 2.65
CA LEU A 108 -2.24 9.70 3.49
C LEU A 108 -1.30 8.59 3.01
N LYS A 109 -1.29 8.30 1.71
CA LYS A 109 -0.40 7.27 1.12
C LYS A 109 1.07 7.59 1.34
N ALA A 110 1.47 8.85 1.19
CA ALA A 110 2.82 9.30 1.47
C ALA A 110 3.18 9.14 2.95
N SER A 111 2.29 9.56 3.86
CA SER A 111 2.47 9.44 5.32
C SER A 111 2.67 7.99 5.74
N PHE A 112 1.84 7.06 5.25
CA PHE A 112 2.02 5.63 5.53
C PHE A 112 3.34 5.11 4.97
N SER A 113 3.69 5.49 3.74
CA SER A 113 4.93 5.05 3.08
C SER A 113 6.19 5.58 3.77
N ASP A 114 6.15 6.80 4.33
CA ASP A 114 7.22 7.36 5.15
C ASP A 114 7.39 6.58 6.47
N VAL A 115 6.30 6.14 7.10
CA VAL A 115 6.36 5.25 8.26
C VAL A 115 6.99 3.91 7.89
N LEU A 116 6.56 3.27 6.80
CA LEU A 116 7.14 2.00 6.34
C LEU A 116 8.66 2.13 6.16
N ARG A 117 9.09 3.21 5.50
CA ARG A 117 10.50 3.50 5.32
C ARG A 117 11.25 3.73 6.63
N ALA A 118 10.69 4.52 7.55
CA ALA A 118 11.31 4.80 8.85
C ALA A 118 11.51 3.54 9.70
N HIS A 119 10.63 2.54 9.54
CA HIS A 119 10.75 1.24 10.18
C HIS A 119 11.63 0.23 9.42
N ALA A 120 12.21 0.63 8.28
CA ALA A 120 13.01 -0.23 7.39
C ALA A 120 12.28 -1.53 6.99
N VAL A 121 10.98 -1.41 6.70
CA VAL A 121 10.16 -2.49 6.14
C VAL A 121 9.89 -2.24 4.66
N THR A 122 9.45 -3.25 3.93
CA THR A 122 9.25 -3.13 2.47
C THR A 122 8.13 -2.17 2.13
N ILE A 123 8.25 -1.43 1.03
CA ILE A 123 7.20 -0.52 0.57
C ILE A 123 5.96 -1.27 0.04
N THR A 124 6.15 -2.52 -0.40
CA THR A 124 5.12 -3.39 -0.96
C THR A 124 5.54 -4.84 -0.76
N HIS A 125 4.60 -5.73 -0.51
CA HIS A 125 4.81 -7.18 -0.60
C HIS A 125 4.23 -7.76 -1.90
N HIS A 126 3.08 -7.27 -2.40
CA HIS A 126 2.47 -7.80 -3.63
C HIS A 126 1.70 -6.79 -4.49
N HIS A 127 1.48 -5.54 -4.05
CA HIS A 127 0.86 -4.51 -4.90
C HIS A 127 1.80 -4.02 -6.03
N ALA A 128 3.08 -4.37 -5.95
CA ALA A 128 4.15 -3.85 -6.79
C ALA A 128 4.38 -2.35 -6.58
N VAL A 129 5.37 -1.82 -7.30
CA VAL A 129 5.88 -0.46 -7.07
C VAL A 129 5.01 0.59 -7.78
N GLY A 130 4.87 0.46 -9.11
CA GLY A 130 4.15 1.45 -9.90
C GLY A 130 4.72 2.87 -9.75
N ARG A 131 3.95 3.89 -10.14
CA ARG A 131 4.33 5.30 -9.92
C ARG A 131 4.13 5.73 -8.46
N VAL A 132 3.14 5.14 -7.79
CA VAL A 132 2.73 5.50 -6.43
C VAL A 132 3.83 5.18 -5.42
N HIS A 133 4.41 3.97 -5.44
CA HIS A 133 5.41 3.57 -4.46
C HIS A 133 6.85 3.85 -4.89
N ARG A 134 7.08 4.21 -6.17
CA ARG A 134 8.43 4.42 -6.72
C ARG A 134 9.31 5.35 -5.89
N PRO A 135 8.85 6.52 -5.41
CA PRO A 135 9.70 7.41 -4.63
C PRO A 135 10.29 6.74 -3.38
N TRP A 136 9.63 5.75 -2.79
CA TRP A 136 10.14 5.00 -1.64
C TRP A 136 10.94 3.77 -2.07
N TYR A 137 10.51 3.05 -3.11
CA TYR A 137 11.25 1.93 -3.68
C TYR A 137 12.65 2.32 -4.16
N ASP A 138 12.79 3.49 -4.81
CA ASP A 138 14.08 4.01 -5.27
C ASP A 138 15.06 4.20 -4.11
N ARG A 139 14.55 4.41 -2.90
CA ARG A 139 15.37 4.57 -1.69
C ARG A 139 15.48 3.27 -0.86
N GLU A 140 14.72 2.23 -1.19
CA GLU A 140 14.73 0.90 -0.54
C GLU A 140 15.74 -0.03 -1.21
N ARG A 141 15.81 0.01 -2.55
CA ARG A 141 16.72 -0.84 -3.33
C ARG A 141 18.14 -0.26 -3.42
N PRO A 142 19.17 -1.11 -3.62
CA PRO A 142 20.51 -0.64 -3.99
C PRO A 142 20.59 -0.10 -5.42
N ASP A 143 21.49 0.86 -5.67
CA ASP A 143 21.69 1.47 -6.99
C ASP A 143 22.09 0.46 -8.07
N LEU A 144 22.93 -0.53 -7.74
CA LEU A 144 23.33 -1.59 -8.67
C LEU A 144 22.14 -2.41 -9.16
N PHE A 145 21.11 -2.60 -8.33
CA PHE A 145 19.88 -3.26 -8.74
C PHE A 145 19.11 -2.40 -9.75
N ALA A 146 19.19 -1.08 -9.61
CA ALA A 146 18.65 -0.15 -10.60
C ALA A 146 19.34 -0.24 -11.94
N ASP A 147 20.66 -0.30 -11.97
CA ASP A 147 21.42 -0.42 -13.21
C ASP A 147 21.15 -1.73 -13.94
N ALA A 148 21.01 -2.83 -13.21
CA ALA A 148 20.62 -4.11 -13.78
C ALA A 148 19.23 -4.03 -14.45
N LEU A 149 18.23 -3.44 -13.77
CA LEU A 149 16.90 -3.25 -14.34
C LEU A 149 16.90 -2.32 -15.57
N ARG A 150 17.68 -1.22 -15.54
CA ARG A 150 17.86 -0.34 -16.70
C ARG A 150 18.51 -1.06 -17.88
N GLY A 151 19.52 -1.89 -17.61
CA GLY A 151 20.17 -2.72 -18.62
C GLY A 151 19.19 -3.68 -19.29
N ALA A 152 18.40 -4.41 -18.49
CA ALA A 152 17.36 -5.30 -18.99
C ALA A 152 16.30 -4.54 -19.81
N LYS A 153 15.85 -3.38 -19.31
CA LYS A 153 14.88 -2.52 -20.01
C LYS A 153 15.39 -2.08 -21.38
N ARG A 154 16.64 -1.61 -21.48
CA ARG A 154 17.24 -1.20 -22.76
C ARG A 154 17.39 -2.37 -23.75
N ALA A 155 17.75 -3.55 -23.26
CA ALA A 155 17.93 -4.72 -24.11
C ALA A 155 16.60 -5.26 -24.66
N LEU A 156 15.55 -5.26 -23.84
CA LEU A 156 14.25 -5.85 -24.18
C LEU A 156 13.26 -4.85 -24.81
N ASP A 157 13.42 -3.56 -24.52
CA ASP A 157 12.56 -2.48 -25.03
C ASP A 157 13.41 -1.25 -25.42
N PRO A 158 14.25 -1.38 -26.47
CA PRO A 158 15.16 -0.31 -26.88
C PRO A 158 14.44 0.96 -27.36
N ALA A 159 13.18 0.83 -27.81
CA ALA A 159 12.35 1.96 -28.22
C ALA A 159 11.55 2.59 -27.05
N GLY A 160 11.62 2.02 -25.85
CA GLY A 160 10.96 2.55 -24.64
C GLY A 160 9.42 2.53 -24.69
N LEU A 161 8.82 1.64 -25.47
CA LEU A 161 7.37 1.61 -25.70
C LEU A 161 6.59 1.01 -24.52
N LEU A 162 7.21 0.11 -23.76
CA LEU A 162 6.53 -0.69 -22.73
C LEU A 162 6.45 0.09 -21.41
N ASN A 163 5.41 0.89 -21.25
CA ASN A 163 5.05 1.59 -20.01
C ASN A 163 6.18 2.51 -19.45
N PRO A 164 6.54 3.58 -20.19
CA PRO A 164 7.61 4.49 -19.81
C PRO A 164 7.35 5.21 -18.49
N GLY A 165 8.44 5.59 -17.80
CA GLY A 165 8.42 6.36 -16.56
C GLY A 165 7.87 5.67 -15.30
N VAL A 166 7.46 4.39 -15.34
CA VAL A 166 6.86 3.73 -14.16
C VAL A 166 7.88 3.35 -13.10
N LEU A 167 8.73 2.38 -13.40
CA LEU A 167 9.68 1.82 -12.42
C LEU A 167 11.04 2.51 -12.49
N LEU A 168 11.41 2.95 -13.69
CA LEU A 168 12.65 3.61 -14.01
C LEU A 168 12.32 5.00 -14.55
N ALA A 169 13.15 5.99 -14.23
CA ALA A 169 13.04 7.30 -14.86
C ALA A 169 13.21 7.16 -16.37
N ASP A 170 12.52 8.01 -17.13
CA ASP A 170 12.87 8.18 -18.53
C ASP A 170 14.27 8.80 -18.59
N GLU A 171 15.15 8.18 -19.37
CA GLU A 171 16.50 8.71 -19.59
C GLU A 171 16.37 10.03 -20.39
N PRO A 172 17.01 11.12 -19.96
CA PRO A 172 17.01 12.34 -20.76
C PRO A 172 17.80 12.07 -22.05
N GLY A 173 17.11 12.06 -23.20
CA GLY A 173 17.76 12.28 -24.49
C GLY A 173 18.04 11.07 -25.40
N GLY A 174 17.22 10.02 -25.38
CA GLY A 174 17.15 9.04 -26.47
C GLY A 174 16.35 9.54 -27.68
N GLY A 175 16.48 10.82 -28.05
CA GLY A 175 15.85 11.34 -29.26
C GLY A 175 16.55 10.73 -30.47
N SER A 176 15.83 9.89 -31.22
CA SER A 176 16.28 9.40 -32.51
C SER A 176 16.60 10.60 -33.40
N THR A 177 17.87 10.78 -33.71
CA THR A 177 18.28 11.53 -34.90
C THR A 177 17.91 10.64 -36.10
N GLY A 178 16.73 10.89 -36.65
CA GLY A 178 16.25 10.37 -37.91
C GLY A 178 15.81 11.54 -38.79
#